data_AF-A0A7K3ZV12-F1
#
_entry.id   AF-A0A7K3ZV12-F1
#
_cell.length_a   1.000
_cell.length_b   1.000
_cell.length_c   1.000
_cell.angle_alpha   90.00
_cell.angle_beta   90.00
_cell.angle_gamma   90.00
#
_symmetry.space_group_name_H-M   'P 1'
#
loop_
_entity.id
_entity.type
_entity.pdbx_description
1 polymer ?
#
loop_
_entity_poly.entity_id
_entity_poly.type
_entity_poly.pdbx_seq_one_letter_code
_entity_poly.pdbx_strand_id
1 'polypeptide(L)'
;MDLLDDMDRRILRAIWERSLTGWVFSVNVKSALRLEKKAMLGRLVRLKELGYINAQSGSFDEGHLILQDGFNQLQLTDLGRSLLWTR
;
A
#
# COMPACT_ATOMS: atom_id res chain seq x y z
N MET A 1 -2.51 -6.43 -22.03
CA MET A 1 -3.26 -5.60 -21.06
C MET A 1 -2.41 -5.48 -19.82
N ASP A 2 -2.03 -4.26 -19.46
CA ASP A 2 -1.38 -4.02 -18.17
C ASP A 2 -2.39 -4.32 -17.07
N LEU A 3 -2.08 -5.27 -16.18
CA LEU A 3 -2.97 -5.64 -15.07
C LEU A 3 -3.11 -4.50 -14.04
N LEU A 4 -2.31 -3.43 -14.14
CA LEU A 4 -2.29 -2.31 -13.21
C LEU A 4 -2.72 -1.03 -13.89
N ASP A 5 -3.60 -0.27 -13.25
CA ASP A 5 -3.93 1.08 -13.69
C ASP A 5 -2.94 2.12 -13.12
N ASP A 6 -3.06 3.37 -13.56
CA ASP A 6 -2.17 4.45 -13.13
C ASP A 6 -2.24 4.71 -11.62
N MET A 7 -3.39 4.51 -10.99
CA MET A 7 -3.54 4.73 -9.56
C MET A 7 -2.89 3.60 -8.76
N ASP A 8 -2.98 2.37 -9.24
CA ASP A 8 -2.26 1.22 -8.65
C ASP A 8 -0.74 1.47 -8.67
N ARG A 9 -0.21 1.95 -9.80
CA ARG A 9 1.20 2.32 -9.94
C ARG A 9 1.59 3.45 -8.99
N ARG A 10 0.72 4.45 -8.82
CA ARG A 10 0.93 5.54 -7.86
C ARG A 10 0.92 5.03 -6.42
N ILE A 11 0.09 4.06 -6.08
CA ILE A 11 0.08 3.39 -4.77
C ILE A 11 1.40 2.65 -4.55
N LEU A 12 1.84 1.82 -5.50
CA LEU A 12 3.11 1.09 -5.39
C LEU A 12 4.30 2.05 -5.23
N ARG A 13 4.34 3.12 -6.02
CA ARG A 13 5.37 4.16 -5.90
C ARG A 13 5.31 4.87 -4.54
N ALA A 14 4.12 5.21 -4.06
CA ALA A 14 3.96 5.87 -2.75
C ALA A 14 4.40 4.98 -1.59
N ILE A 15 4.21 3.65 -1.69
CA ILE A 15 4.74 2.67 -0.73
C ILE A 15 6.27 2.63 -0.81
N TRP A 16 6.85 2.54 -2.02
CA TRP A 16 8.31 2.51 -2.22
C TRP A 16 9.02 3.74 -1.64
N GLU A 17 8.55 4.94 -1.99
CA GLU A 17 9.15 6.21 -1.55
C GLU A 17 9.16 6.36 -0.01
N ARG A 18 8.21 5.71 0.66
CA ARG A 18 8.02 5.81 2.11
C ARG A 18 8.48 4.55 2.86
N SER A 19 9.01 3.57 2.13
CA SER A 19 9.52 2.33 2.68
C SER A 19 10.73 1.84 1.91
N LEU A 20 11.85 2.52 2.10
CA LEU A 20 13.14 2.09 1.56
C LEU A 20 13.53 0.70 2.09
N THR A 21 13.11 0.32 3.31
CA THR A 21 13.58 -0.89 3.99
C THR A 21 12.52 -1.76 4.69
N GLY A 22 11.21 -1.46 4.65
CA GLY A 22 10.28 -2.21 5.52
C GLY A 22 8.79 -2.04 5.29
N TRP A 23 8.06 -1.89 6.39
CA TRP A 23 6.61 -1.67 6.42
C TRP A 23 6.30 -0.17 6.47
N VAL A 24 5.25 0.26 5.77
CA VAL A 24 4.72 1.63 5.81
C VAL A 24 3.28 1.62 6.28
N PHE A 25 2.90 2.60 7.09
CA PHE A 25 1.51 2.74 7.48
C PHE A 25 0.63 3.15 6.29
N SER A 26 -0.51 2.48 6.13
CA SER A 26 -1.47 2.75 5.03
C SER A 26 -1.98 4.19 5.07
N VAL A 27 -2.08 4.80 6.25
CA VAL A 27 -2.45 6.22 6.41
C VAL A 27 -1.45 7.17 5.74
N ASN A 28 -0.16 6.83 5.69
CA ASN A 28 0.86 7.66 5.04
C ASN A 28 0.71 7.63 3.52
N VAL A 29 0.39 6.45 2.97
CA VAL A 29 0.12 6.27 1.54
C VAL A 29 -1.19 6.96 1.17
N LYS A 30 -2.23 6.85 2.02
CA LYS A 30 -3.51 7.55 1.84
C LYS A 30 -3.31 9.06 1.76
N SER A 31 -2.61 9.63 2.73
CA SER A 31 -2.35 11.07 2.83
C SER A 31 -1.54 11.58 1.65
N ALA A 32 -0.55 10.82 1.18
CA ALA A 32 0.26 11.17 0.02
C ALA A 32 -0.55 11.26 -1.28
N LEU A 33 -1.54 10.39 -1.44
CA LEU A 33 -2.35 10.31 -2.66
C LEU A 33 -3.67 11.06 -2.56
N ARG A 34 -4.00 11.62 -1.39
CA ARG A 34 -5.29 12.26 -1.08
C ARG A 34 -6.49 11.38 -1.47
N LEU A 35 -6.35 10.07 -1.24
CA LEU A 35 -7.38 9.09 -1.59
C LEU A 35 -8.40 8.91 -0.46
N GLU A 36 -9.64 8.64 -0.84
CA GLU A 36 -10.66 8.17 0.09
C GLU A 36 -10.31 6.78 0.64
N LYS A 37 -10.62 6.55 1.93
CA LYS A 37 -10.30 5.30 2.63
C LYS A 37 -10.84 4.07 1.90
N LYS A 38 -12.10 4.11 1.46
CA LYS A 38 -12.77 2.97 0.79
C LYS A 38 -12.16 2.66 -0.58
N ALA A 39 -11.90 3.69 -1.39
CA ALA A 39 -11.28 3.54 -2.70
C ALA A 39 -9.86 2.98 -2.59
N MET A 40 -9.09 3.45 -1.61
CA MET A 40 -7.75 2.95 -1.34
C MET A 40 -7.77 1.49 -0.88
N LEU A 41 -8.66 1.13 0.05
CA LEU A 41 -8.74 -0.23 0.58
C LEU A 41 -9.02 -1.26 -0.52
N GLY A 42 -9.97 -0.98 -1.43
CA GLY A 42 -10.26 -1.87 -2.56
C GLY A 42 -9.05 -2.12 -3.46
N ARG A 43 -8.25 -1.07 -3.69
CA ARG A 43 -7.01 -1.17 -4.48
C ARG A 43 -5.92 -1.95 -3.75
N LEU A 44 -5.77 -1.75 -2.45
CA LEU A 44 -4.80 -2.50 -1.65
C LEU A 44 -5.16 -3.98 -1.57
N VAL A 45 -6.44 -4.34 -1.47
CA VAL A 45 -6.89 -5.74 -1.50
C VAL A 45 -6.48 -6.38 -2.81
N ARG A 46 -6.81 -5.72 -3.94
CA ARG A 46 -6.43 -6.19 -5.27
C ARG A 46 -4.92 -6.32 -5.46
N LEU A 47 -4.14 -5.32 -5.04
CA LEU A 47 -2.67 -5.36 -5.13
C LEU A 47 -2.05 -6.48 -4.28
N LYS A 48 -2.67 -6.82 -3.15
CA LYS A 48 -2.29 -7.95 -2.31
C LYS A 48 -2.60 -9.29 -2.99
N GLU A 49 -3.81 -9.43 -3.55
CA GLU A 49 -4.23 -10.62 -4.29
C GLU A 49 -3.35 -10.89 -5.51
N LEU A 50 -2.89 -9.83 -6.18
CA LEU A 50 -1.94 -9.91 -7.29
C LEU A 50 -0.48 -10.14 -6.85
N GLY A 51 -0.20 -10.16 -5.54
CA GLY A 51 1.12 -10.45 -5.00
C GLY A 51 2.13 -9.28 -5.06
N TYR A 52 1.68 -8.06 -5.35
CA TYR A 52 2.57 -6.89 -5.41
C TYR A 52 2.89 -6.30 -4.03
N ILE A 53 2.02 -6.52 -3.05
CA ILE A 53 2.20 -6.02 -1.69
C ILE A 53 1.90 -7.09 -0.64
N ASN A 54 2.64 -7.03 0.46
CA ASN A 54 2.23 -7.62 1.72
C ASN A 54 1.43 -6.57 2.50
N ALA A 55 0.41 -7.02 3.24
CA ALA A 55 -0.40 -6.16 4.08
C ALA A 55 -0.70 -6.84 5.42
N GLN A 56 -0.47 -6.10 6.51
CA GLN A 56 -0.73 -6.51 7.88
C GLN A 56 -1.83 -5.65 8.51
N SER A 57 -2.79 -6.33 9.12
CA SER A 57 -3.78 -5.74 10.01
C SER A 57 -3.25 -5.90 11.43
N GLY A 58 -2.60 -4.86 11.98
CA GLY A 58 -2.04 -4.90 13.34
C GLY A 58 -2.91 -4.11 14.33
N SER A 59 -3.02 -4.57 15.57
CA SER A 59 -3.39 -3.70 16.70
C SER A 59 -2.14 -2.92 17.12
N PHE A 60 -2.02 -1.65 16.73
CA PHE A 60 -0.96 -0.81 17.28
C PHE A 60 -1.54 -0.08 18.50
N ASP A 61 -1.26 -0.63 19.68
CA ASP A 61 -1.56 0.02 20.97
C ASP A 61 -0.47 1.05 21.26
N GLU A 62 -0.70 2.28 20.81
CA GLU A 62 -0.15 3.50 21.38
C GLU A 62 -0.89 4.71 20.78
N GLY A 63 -2.05 5.04 21.35
CA GLY A 63 -2.69 6.36 21.26
C GLY A 63 -3.17 6.87 19.88
N HIS A 64 -2.99 6.14 18.78
CA HIS A 64 -3.30 6.64 17.43
C HIS A 64 -4.14 5.67 16.58
N LEU A 65 -5.40 6.09 16.33
CA LEU A 65 -6.34 5.67 15.29
C LEU A 65 -6.12 4.25 14.73
N ILE A 66 -6.64 3.27 15.44
CA ILE A 66 -6.93 1.93 14.91
C ILE A 66 -7.94 2.11 13.78
N LEU A 67 -7.54 1.85 12.53
CA LEU A 67 -8.52 1.60 11.48
C LEU A 67 -9.06 0.19 11.75
N GLN A 68 -10.14 0.11 12.52
CA GLN A 68 -10.80 -1.14 12.96
C GLN A 68 -11.19 -2.07 11.78
N ASP A 69 -11.13 -1.57 10.55
CA ASP A 69 -11.59 -2.25 9.33
C ASP A 69 -10.58 -2.22 8.16
N GLY A 70 -9.25 -2.29 8.38
CA GLY A 70 -8.32 -2.23 7.24
C GLY A 70 -6.88 -2.68 7.45
N PHE A 71 -6.12 -2.66 6.34
CA PHE A 71 -4.67 -2.84 6.36
C PHE A 71 -4.01 -1.66 7.05
N ASN A 72 -3.24 -1.91 8.10
CA ASN A 72 -2.54 -0.86 8.85
C ASN A 72 -1.13 -0.65 8.33
N GLN A 73 -0.45 -1.74 7.96
CA GLN A 73 0.90 -1.68 7.40
C GLN A 73 0.95 -2.38 6.05
N LEU A 74 1.75 -1.81 5.15
CA LEU A 74 1.95 -2.24 3.77
C LEU A 74 3.45 -2.40 3.50
N GLN A 75 3.82 -3.36 2.68
CA GLN A 75 5.20 -3.55 2.24
C GLN A 75 5.19 -4.03 0.79
N LEU A 76 6.10 -3.52 -0.04
CA LEU A 76 6.27 -4.06 -1.40
C LEU A 76 6.96 -5.43 -1.35
N THR A 77 6.41 -6.38 -2.10
CA THR A 77 7.08 -7.64 -2.43
C THR A 77 8.16 -7.40 -3.47
N ASP A 78 9.03 -8.39 -3.72
CA ASP A 78 10.03 -8.31 -4.78
C ASP A 78 9.38 -8.10 -6.16
N LEU A 79 8.22 -8.71 -6.39
CA LEU A 79 7.41 -8.48 -7.59
C LEU A 79 6.88 -7.04 -7.67
N GLY A 80 6.41 -6.46 -6.56
CA GLY A 80 5.99 -5.06 -6.53
C GLY A 80 7.15 -4.10 -6.77
N ARG A 81 8.35 -4.43 -6.30
CA ARG A 81 9.57 -3.63 -6.49
C ARG A 81 10.09 -3.69 -7.92
N SER A 82 10.01 -4.85 -8.58
CA SER A 82 10.51 -5.00 -9.95
C SER A 82 9.80 -4.09 -10.96
N LEU A 83 8.52 -3.78 -10.71
CA LEU A 83 7.73 -2.84 -11.53
C LEU A 83 8.17 -1.38 -11.42
N LEU A 84 9.00 -1.03 -10.43
CA LEU A 84 9.50 0.33 -10.22
C LEU A 84 10.91 0.53 -10.79
N TRP A 85 11.58 -0.57 -11.19
CA TRP A 85 12.93 -0.56 -11.77
C TRP A 85 12.96 -0.58 -13.29
N THR A 86 11.84 -0.91 -13.95
CA THR A 86 11.68 -0.72 -15.40
C THR A 86 11.61 0.77 -15.73
N ARG A 87 12.79 1.36 -15.90
CA ARG A 87 13.01 2.62 -16.62
C ARG A 87 13.31 2.34 -18.08
#